data_AF-A0A2W7LN71-F1
#
_entry.id   AF-A0A2W7LN71-F1
#
_cell.length_a   1.000
_cell.length_b   1.000
_cell.length_c   1.000
_cell.angle_alpha   90.00
_cell.angle_beta   90.00
_cell.angle_gamma   90.00
#
_symmetry.space_group_name_H-M   'P 1'
#
loop_
_entity.id
_entity.type
_entity.pdbx_description
1 polymer ?
#
loop_
_entity_poly.entity_id
_entity_poly.type
_entity_poly.pdbx_seq_one_letter_code
_entity_poly.pdbx_strand_id
1 'polypeptide(L)'
;MEKLWLNVKAFEVAFSLFFACALYAVWSIQFGTAAGGVVGGAGSDSFIIVDRINHTSHWAWYYQSYLSQVGGQGVLLAGLFKLLNALDVAYFALLSSNVFALLTALSVSVAVPFIYRNVGFFGVLLVFVLFASSRWMYSFAYSLYWVLFTLILPLTYSIACGGMMGAGRRPRHLFLLGLAFIVFLKSICGYEYITTLTILACAGYVVSTVQSKQGICLRSMIWIFAACLAGFSVAFLLHLVQLYAIHGWDGVHHIFGRILMHSGGDGAAGRADILLGRLQLEGGMQAAIDKLSTDLQGHQLLFFWLSFVQYFSIDALSLFSVKLSFGVFSILSGLAALRCVYVLIKRGAGQAIPVDYPWALAAFLALLAALSWQVLAWKHMTIHYHLNGLVFFVGIVPLSSLWLLMFIKQAFGCSWVGPDVRYVLFALLAIVPSALLIGQQWAHVEAQARQLQFLAGNPGVEFVKGRLDKLEVQAMPRGMTGIEIPRGLGLASTRIVVGGWAFSSVAPAEIEVKVKGVMVKRLVPDGHRADVARIYPEGPVNTGYMLSTVVPSDIDLQDVEVWVVDALGNRLELTKRG
;
A
#
# COMPACT_ATOMS: atom_id res chain seq x y z
N MET A 1 0.01 38.42 -25.15
CA MET A 1 -0.02 36.94 -25.03
C MET A 1 0.54 36.42 -23.71
N GLU A 2 1.66 36.96 -23.23
CA GLU A 2 2.29 36.53 -21.95
C GLU A 2 1.38 36.73 -20.72
N LYS A 3 0.70 37.87 -20.59
CA LYS A 3 -0.32 38.11 -19.54
C LYS A 3 -1.49 37.11 -19.59
N LEU A 4 -1.92 36.72 -20.79
CA LEU A 4 -3.00 35.73 -20.97
C LEU A 4 -2.53 34.34 -20.51
N TRP A 5 -1.29 33.98 -20.85
CA TRP A 5 -0.66 32.72 -20.43
C TRP A 5 -0.43 32.64 -18.91
N LEU A 6 -0.02 33.74 -18.28
CA LEU A 6 0.12 33.84 -16.83
C LEU A 6 -1.23 33.65 -16.12
N ASN A 7 -2.29 34.28 -16.64
CA ASN A 7 -3.63 34.13 -16.09
C ASN A 7 -4.18 32.69 -16.20
N VAL A 8 -3.91 32.01 -17.32
CA VAL A 8 -4.32 30.59 -17.50
C VAL A 8 -3.58 29.67 -16.52
N LYS A 9 -2.26 29.84 -16.36
CA LYS A 9 -1.49 29.02 -15.41
C LYS A 9 -1.89 29.28 -13.95
N ALA A 10 -2.14 30.55 -13.59
CA ALA A 10 -2.62 30.90 -12.26
C ALA A 10 -3.97 30.23 -11.94
N PHE A 11 -4.89 30.23 -12.92
CA PHE A 11 -6.17 29.53 -12.79
C PHE A 11 -5.99 28.02 -12.61
N GLU A 12 -5.17 27.36 -13.43
CA GLU A 12 -4.95 25.91 -13.34
C GLU A 12 -4.36 25.50 -11.97
N VAL A 13 -3.44 26.30 -11.42
CA VAL A 13 -2.88 26.07 -10.09
C VAL A 13 -3.96 26.25 -9.02
N ALA A 14 -4.70 27.37 -9.05
CA ALA A 14 -5.78 27.62 -8.09
C ALA A 14 -6.87 26.52 -8.14
N PHE A 15 -7.21 26.06 -9.34
CA PHE A 15 -8.18 24.99 -9.54
C PHE A 15 -7.71 23.64 -9.00
N SER A 16 -6.41 23.32 -9.15
CA SER A 16 -5.81 22.11 -8.58
C SER A 16 -5.78 22.16 -7.05
N LEU A 17 -5.39 23.30 -6.48
CA LEU A 17 -5.40 23.52 -5.03
C LEU A 17 -6.80 23.40 -4.45
N PHE A 18 -7.80 23.99 -5.13
CA PHE A 18 -9.20 23.86 -4.76
C PHE A 18 -9.64 22.39 -4.73
N PHE A 19 -9.37 21.65 -5.81
CA PHE A 19 -9.70 20.23 -5.90
C PHE A 19 -9.08 19.44 -4.75
N ALA A 20 -7.80 19.69 -4.44
CA ALA A 20 -7.09 19.03 -3.35
C ALA A 20 -7.72 19.36 -1.99
N CYS A 21 -8.00 20.63 -1.70
CA CYS A 21 -8.62 21.05 -0.44
C CYS A 21 -10.02 20.44 -0.26
N ALA A 22 -10.84 20.43 -1.32
CA ALA A 22 -12.17 19.83 -1.29
C ALA A 22 -12.10 18.32 -1.05
N LEU A 23 -11.17 17.62 -1.72
CA LEU A 23 -10.99 16.18 -1.57
C LEU A 23 -10.50 15.81 -0.16
N TYR A 24 -9.52 16.56 0.36
CA TYR A 24 -9.03 16.41 1.73
C TYR A 24 -10.14 16.66 2.76
N ALA A 25 -10.98 17.68 2.56
CA ALA A 25 -12.09 17.98 3.44
C ALA A 25 -13.10 16.82 3.51
N VAL A 26 -13.45 16.21 2.36
CA VAL A 26 -14.31 15.02 2.33
C VAL A 26 -13.68 13.85 3.07
N TRP A 27 -12.40 13.56 2.82
CA TRP A 27 -11.70 12.49 3.52
C TRP A 27 -11.58 12.75 5.03
N SER A 28 -11.46 14.00 5.45
CA SER A 28 -11.43 14.38 6.88
C SER A 28 -12.76 14.08 7.58
N ILE A 29 -13.89 14.35 6.91
CA ILE A 29 -15.22 13.99 7.42
C ILE A 29 -15.34 12.46 7.54
N GLN A 30 -14.96 11.74 6.49
CA GLN A 30 -15.03 10.27 6.46
C GLN A 30 -14.14 9.63 7.52
N PHE A 31 -12.92 10.14 7.69
CA PHE A 31 -11.96 9.68 8.70
C PHE A 31 -12.53 9.77 10.12
N GLY A 32 -13.21 10.87 10.46
CA GLY A 32 -13.88 11.04 11.75
C GLY A 32 -15.03 10.06 12.02
N THR A 33 -15.61 9.47 10.97
CA THR A 33 -16.76 8.56 11.05
C THR A 33 -16.42 7.08 10.83
N ALA A 34 -15.16 6.75 10.53
CA ALA A 34 -14.76 5.40 10.17
C ALA A 34 -14.86 4.42 11.36
N ALA A 35 -15.49 3.27 11.15
CA ALA A 35 -15.55 2.19 12.13
C ALA A 35 -14.12 1.66 12.40
N GLY A 36 -13.66 1.77 13.65
CA GLY A 36 -12.28 1.46 14.07
C GLY A 36 -11.47 2.68 14.57
N GLY A 37 -12.06 3.88 14.55
CA GLY A 37 -11.42 5.08 15.05
C GLY A 37 -10.10 5.40 14.31
N VAL A 38 -9.19 6.08 14.99
CA VAL A 38 -7.92 6.56 14.42
C VAL A 38 -7.01 5.42 13.96
N VAL A 39 -7.14 4.25 14.59
CA VAL A 39 -6.36 3.04 14.25
C VAL A 39 -6.78 2.49 12.89
N GLY A 40 -8.09 2.48 12.62
CA GLY A 40 -8.63 2.13 11.31
C GLY A 40 -8.31 3.18 10.23
N GLY A 41 -8.26 4.46 10.62
CA GLY A 41 -8.01 5.57 9.70
C GLY A 41 -6.54 5.83 9.36
N ALA A 42 -5.62 5.74 10.33
CA ALA A 42 -4.18 5.96 10.13
C ALA A 42 -3.50 4.74 9.49
N GLY A 43 -4.22 3.64 9.28
CA GLY A 43 -3.71 2.38 8.76
C GLY A 43 -2.96 1.57 9.83
N SER A 44 -3.23 0.27 9.87
CA SER A 44 -2.72 -0.67 10.87
C SER A 44 -1.20 -0.65 11.01
N ASP A 45 -0.45 -0.27 9.98
CA ASP A 45 1.02 -0.37 9.98
C ASP A 45 1.71 0.93 10.41
N SER A 46 0.95 2.02 10.61
CA SER A 46 1.52 3.31 11.00
C SER A 46 2.19 3.30 12.37
N PHE A 47 1.88 2.33 13.24
CA PHE A 47 2.60 2.16 14.51
C PHE A 47 4.11 1.94 14.29
N ILE A 48 4.54 1.35 13.16
CA ILE A 48 5.95 1.15 12.84
C ILE A 48 6.68 2.49 12.74
N ILE A 49 5.99 3.49 12.18
CA ILE A 49 6.53 4.84 12.02
C ILE A 49 6.48 5.60 13.34
N VAL A 50 5.39 5.45 14.10
CA VAL A 50 5.26 6.04 15.44
C VAL A 50 6.32 5.51 16.41
N ASP A 51 6.59 4.20 16.36
CA ASP A 51 7.65 3.54 17.13
C ASP A 51 9.02 4.20 16.86
N ARG A 52 9.33 4.43 15.58
CA ARG A 52 10.56 5.12 15.17
C ARG A 52 10.64 6.55 15.72
N ILE A 53 9.54 7.30 15.69
CA ILE A 53 9.48 8.67 16.26
C ILE A 53 9.69 8.62 17.78
N ASN A 54 9.11 7.63 18.47
CA ASN A 54 9.25 7.47 19.91
C ASN A 54 10.71 7.19 20.33
N HIS A 55 11.49 6.51 19.48
CA HIS A 55 12.88 6.17 19.73
C HIS A 55 13.90 7.20 19.17
N THR A 56 13.44 8.38 18.75
CA THR A 56 14.26 9.43 18.11
C THR A 56 15.47 9.89 18.94
N SER A 57 15.38 9.83 20.27
CA SER A 57 16.43 10.34 21.17
C SER A 57 17.68 9.45 21.23
N HIS A 58 17.58 8.17 20.89
CA HIS A 58 18.64 7.19 21.16
C HIS A 58 18.92 6.22 20.01
N TRP A 59 18.06 6.12 18.99
CA TRP A 59 18.41 5.35 17.80
C TRP A 59 19.19 6.20 16.80
N ALA A 60 20.25 5.60 16.24
CA ALA A 60 20.92 6.15 15.07
C ALA A 60 19.95 6.20 13.87
N TRP A 61 20.27 7.04 12.87
CA TRP A 61 19.42 7.25 11.69
C TRP A 61 19.16 5.97 10.86
N TYR A 62 20.02 4.96 10.98
CA TYR A 62 19.91 3.69 10.25
C TYR A 62 19.19 2.60 11.02
N TYR A 63 19.01 2.72 12.34
CA TYR A 63 18.32 1.70 13.17
C TYR A 63 16.81 1.72 12.98
N GLN A 64 16.16 0.55 13.00
CA GLN A 64 14.70 0.42 12.94
C GLN A 64 14.21 -0.95 13.41
N SER A 65 13.00 -1.01 13.98
CA SER A 65 12.33 -2.27 14.38
C SER A 65 11.86 -3.11 13.19
N TYR A 66 11.61 -2.48 12.04
CA TYR A 66 11.03 -3.13 10.87
C TYR A 66 12.04 -3.15 9.71
N LEU A 67 12.59 -4.33 9.42
CA LEU A 67 13.76 -4.51 8.54
C LEU A 67 13.41 -4.75 7.07
N SER A 68 12.14 -4.62 6.69
CA SER A 68 11.68 -4.91 5.32
C SER A 68 11.64 -3.70 4.38
N GLN A 69 12.08 -2.54 4.85
CA GLN A 69 12.17 -1.28 4.10
C GLN A 69 13.24 -0.39 4.70
N VAL A 70 13.67 0.67 4.00
CA VAL A 70 14.62 1.64 4.59
C VAL A 70 13.99 2.43 5.75
N GLY A 71 12.69 2.70 5.66
CA GLY A 71 11.95 3.49 6.67
C GLY A 71 12.21 4.98 6.55
N GLY A 72 12.48 5.49 5.34
CA GLY A 72 12.86 6.89 5.09
C GLY A 72 11.86 7.91 5.62
N GLN A 73 10.56 7.60 5.56
CA GLN A 73 9.50 8.40 6.17
C GLN A 73 9.60 8.47 7.70
N GLY A 74 9.93 7.36 8.36
CA GLY A 74 10.15 7.34 9.80
C GLY A 74 11.40 8.11 10.23
N VAL A 75 12.48 8.00 9.46
CA VAL A 75 13.71 8.78 9.69
C VAL A 75 13.45 10.28 9.54
N LEU A 76 12.72 10.68 8.48
CA LEU A 76 12.35 12.08 8.25
C LEU A 76 11.47 12.64 9.37
N LEU A 77 10.41 11.91 9.74
CA LEU A 77 9.48 12.34 10.78
C LEU A 77 10.13 12.38 12.17
N ALA A 78 11.00 11.43 12.50
CA ALA A 78 11.83 11.47 13.70
C ALA A 78 12.73 12.72 13.73
N GLY A 79 13.39 13.03 12.62
CA GLY A 79 14.21 14.24 12.48
C GLY A 79 13.40 15.53 12.68
N LEU A 80 12.19 15.60 12.09
CA LEU A 80 11.28 16.73 12.25
C LEU A 80 10.74 16.87 13.67
N PHE A 81 10.38 15.76 14.33
CA PHE A 81 9.94 15.74 15.72
C PHE A 81 11.01 16.35 16.64
N LYS A 82 12.28 15.96 16.45
CA LYS A 82 13.42 16.51 17.19
C LYS A 82 13.67 17.98 16.87
N LEU A 83 13.64 18.36 15.59
CA LEU A 83 13.89 19.73 15.14
C LEU A 83 12.85 20.71 15.67
N LEU A 84 11.58 20.30 15.71
CA LEU A 84 10.46 21.10 16.20
C LEU A 84 10.32 21.07 17.73
N ASN A 85 11.14 20.28 18.42
CA ASN A 85 11.07 20.05 19.86
C ASN A 85 9.64 19.72 20.33
N ALA A 86 8.95 18.86 19.55
CA ALA A 86 7.59 18.46 19.87
C ALA A 86 7.59 17.59 21.14
N LEU A 87 6.64 17.85 22.05
CA LEU A 87 6.57 17.17 23.34
C LEU A 87 5.78 15.86 23.28
N ASP A 88 4.92 15.71 22.29
CA ASP A 88 3.95 14.60 22.20
C ASP A 88 4.05 13.88 20.85
N VAL A 89 4.47 12.61 20.90
CA VAL A 89 4.65 11.73 19.75
C VAL A 89 3.33 11.43 19.04
N ALA A 90 2.24 11.21 19.79
CA ALA A 90 0.94 10.87 19.21
C ALA A 90 0.32 12.08 18.51
N TYR A 91 0.40 13.25 19.14
CA TYR A 91 -0.06 14.49 18.51
C TYR A 91 0.74 14.80 17.24
N PHE A 92 2.07 14.67 17.28
CA PHE A 92 2.92 14.87 16.11
C PHE A 92 2.64 13.86 14.99
N ALA A 93 2.42 12.59 15.33
CA ALA A 93 2.06 11.55 14.37
C ALA A 93 0.73 11.86 13.68
N LEU A 94 -0.29 12.29 14.44
CA LEU A 94 -1.59 12.64 13.89
C LEU A 94 -1.56 13.89 13.00
N LEU A 95 -0.77 14.91 13.38
CA LEU A 95 -0.49 16.05 12.52
C LEU A 95 0.17 15.61 11.21
N SER A 96 1.16 14.71 11.30
CA SER A 96 1.85 14.14 10.14
C SER A 96 0.90 13.35 9.23
N SER A 97 -0.03 12.57 9.81
CA SER A 97 -1.06 11.85 9.06
C SER A 97 -1.96 12.80 8.25
N ASN A 98 -2.35 13.93 8.85
CA ASN A 98 -3.13 14.96 8.16
C ASN A 98 -2.35 15.60 7.00
N VAL A 99 -1.06 15.90 7.22
CA VAL A 99 -0.18 16.39 6.16
C VAL A 99 -0.07 15.37 5.02
N PHE A 100 0.03 14.07 5.32
CA PHE A 100 0.10 13.02 4.31
C PHE A 100 -1.21 12.90 3.51
N ALA A 101 -2.36 13.08 4.16
CA ALA A 101 -3.66 13.09 3.49
C ALA A 101 -3.79 14.30 2.54
N LEU A 102 -3.33 15.48 2.98
CA LEU A 102 -3.27 16.67 2.12
C LEU A 102 -2.30 16.47 0.94
N LEU A 103 -1.10 15.93 1.17
CA LEU A 103 -0.14 15.61 0.11
C LEU A 103 -0.71 14.59 -0.88
N THR A 104 -1.51 13.64 -0.40
CA THR A 104 -2.21 12.68 -1.25
C THR A 104 -3.23 13.39 -2.13
N ALA A 105 -4.07 14.26 -1.57
CA ALA A 105 -5.03 15.04 -2.34
C ALA A 105 -4.34 15.94 -3.38
N LEU A 106 -3.21 16.57 -3.00
CA LEU A 106 -2.37 17.35 -3.91
C LEU A 106 -1.79 16.49 -5.04
N SER A 107 -1.30 15.29 -4.75
CA SER A 107 -0.74 14.39 -5.77
C SER A 107 -1.76 13.97 -6.82
N VAL A 108 -3.03 13.77 -6.43
CA VAL A 108 -4.15 13.53 -7.36
C VAL A 108 -4.44 14.79 -8.18
N SER A 109 -4.44 15.97 -7.53
CA SER A 109 -4.74 17.24 -8.19
C SER A 109 -3.78 17.62 -9.32
N VAL A 110 -2.55 17.09 -9.33
CA VAL A 110 -1.56 17.31 -10.40
C VAL A 110 -2.12 16.97 -11.80
N ALA A 111 -2.98 15.95 -11.90
CA ALA A 111 -3.59 15.55 -13.18
C ALA A 111 -4.83 16.40 -13.57
N VAL A 112 -5.40 17.19 -12.65
CA VAL A 112 -6.68 17.88 -12.85
C VAL A 112 -6.66 18.88 -13.99
N PRO A 113 -5.66 19.76 -14.14
CA PRO A 113 -5.60 20.67 -15.30
C PRO A 113 -5.54 19.93 -16.63
N PHE A 114 -4.86 18.77 -16.66
CA PHE A 114 -4.81 17.93 -17.85
C PHE A 114 -6.17 17.32 -18.17
N ILE A 115 -6.83 16.72 -17.17
CA ILE A 115 -8.16 16.11 -17.32
C ILE A 115 -9.17 17.17 -17.78
N TYR A 116 -9.13 18.36 -17.17
CA TYR A 116 -10.01 19.46 -17.53
C TYR A 116 -9.89 19.87 -19.00
N ARG A 117 -8.66 20.02 -19.50
CA ARG A 117 -8.40 20.45 -20.88
C ARG A 117 -8.81 19.40 -21.93
N ASN A 118 -8.66 18.11 -21.62
CA ASN A 118 -8.89 17.05 -22.61
C ASN A 118 -10.27 16.38 -22.49
N VAL A 119 -10.74 16.17 -21.27
CA VAL A 119 -12.00 15.49 -20.97
C VAL A 119 -13.11 16.52 -20.74
N GLY A 120 -12.84 17.55 -19.93
CA GLY A 120 -13.79 18.61 -19.57
C GLY A 120 -14.14 18.60 -18.08
N PHE A 121 -15.09 19.45 -17.69
CA PHE A 121 -15.53 19.58 -16.28
C PHE A 121 -16.07 18.26 -15.71
N PHE A 122 -16.88 17.53 -16.48
CA PHE A 122 -17.39 16.22 -16.05
C PHE A 122 -16.29 15.19 -15.80
N GLY A 123 -15.16 15.28 -16.51
CA GLY A 123 -14.01 14.42 -16.23
C GLY A 123 -13.41 14.72 -14.85
N VAL A 124 -13.30 16.00 -14.49
CA VAL A 124 -12.83 16.41 -13.15
C VAL A 124 -13.82 16.01 -12.06
N LEU A 125 -15.12 16.22 -12.28
CA LEU A 125 -16.18 15.80 -11.35
C LEU A 125 -16.17 14.28 -11.15
N LEU A 126 -16.03 13.52 -12.23
CA LEU A 126 -15.92 12.07 -12.17
C LEU A 126 -14.73 11.65 -11.31
N VAL A 127 -13.52 12.17 -11.56
CA VAL A 127 -12.35 11.87 -10.74
C VAL A 127 -12.57 12.27 -9.27
N PHE A 128 -13.16 13.45 -9.02
CA PHE A 128 -13.49 13.88 -7.66
C PHE A 128 -14.37 12.85 -6.95
N VAL A 129 -15.50 12.47 -7.57
CA VAL A 129 -16.45 11.50 -6.99
C VAL A 129 -15.80 10.14 -6.75
N LEU A 130 -15.02 9.64 -7.71
CA LEU A 130 -14.34 8.34 -7.58
C LEU A 130 -13.38 8.34 -6.37
N PHE A 131 -12.54 9.36 -6.24
CA PHE A 131 -11.59 9.45 -5.13
C PHE A 131 -12.25 9.80 -3.78
N ALA A 132 -13.28 10.63 -3.79
CA ALA A 132 -14.03 11.03 -2.60
C ALA A 132 -14.88 9.88 -2.02
N SER A 133 -15.40 8.98 -2.86
CA SER A 133 -16.24 7.86 -2.42
C SER A 133 -15.48 6.55 -2.21
N SER A 134 -14.17 6.55 -2.42
CA SER A 134 -13.35 5.35 -2.30
C SER A 134 -12.85 5.14 -0.88
N ARG A 135 -13.26 4.01 -0.29
CA ARG A 135 -12.70 3.55 0.99
C ARG A 135 -11.20 3.32 0.95
N TRP A 136 -10.69 2.89 -0.20
CA TRP A 136 -9.26 2.65 -0.41
C TRP A 136 -8.47 3.95 -0.34
N MET A 137 -9.05 5.06 -0.77
CA MET A 137 -8.37 6.34 -0.77
C MET A 137 -8.32 6.94 0.62
N TYR A 138 -9.47 7.12 1.28
CA TYR A 138 -9.47 7.82 2.57
C TYR A 138 -8.80 7.00 3.67
N SER A 139 -8.89 5.66 3.67
CA SER A 139 -8.21 4.81 4.66
C SER A 139 -6.69 4.81 4.54
N PHE A 140 -6.15 5.06 3.35
CA PHE A 140 -4.70 5.09 3.12
C PHE A 140 -4.11 6.50 3.06
N ALA A 141 -4.93 7.53 2.81
CA ALA A 141 -4.47 8.91 2.69
C ALA A 141 -3.75 9.38 3.97
N TYR A 142 -4.20 8.94 5.14
CA TYR A 142 -3.63 9.31 6.45
C TYR A 142 -2.49 8.39 6.90
N SER A 143 -2.16 7.36 6.13
CA SER A 143 -1.21 6.35 6.57
C SER A 143 0.23 6.84 6.48
N LEU A 144 0.87 6.88 7.64
CA LEU A 144 2.30 7.17 7.78
C LEU A 144 3.16 6.04 7.20
N TYR A 145 2.69 4.79 7.25
CA TYR A 145 3.40 3.66 6.66
C TYR A 145 3.32 3.67 5.13
N TRP A 146 2.12 3.76 4.57
CA TRP A 146 1.91 3.55 3.13
C TRP A 146 2.29 4.75 2.26
N VAL A 147 2.35 5.96 2.84
CA VAL A 147 2.79 7.20 2.19
C VAL A 147 2.11 7.38 0.83
N LEU A 148 0.78 7.31 0.79
CA LEU A 148 -0.01 7.07 -0.42
C LEU A 148 0.30 8.05 -1.57
N PHE A 149 0.59 9.31 -1.26
CA PHE A 149 0.97 10.30 -2.28
C PHE A 149 2.16 9.84 -3.15
N THR A 150 3.14 9.13 -2.58
CA THR A 150 4.29 8.61 -3.34
C THR A 150 3.94 7.50 -4.31
N LEU A 151 2.82 6.79 -4.08
CA LEU A 151 2.30 5.76 -4.98
C LEU A 151 1.56 6.36 -6.17
N ILE A 152 0.87 7.48 -5.98
CA ILE A 152 0.08 8.19 -7.01
C ILE A 152 0.97 9.05 -7.91
N LEU A 153 2.02 9.67 -7.34
CA LEU A 153 2.89 10.61 -8.04
C LEU A 153 3.47 10.09 -9.38
N PRO A 154 3.96 8.85 -9.51
CA PRO A 154 4.47 8.35 -10.81
C PRO A 154 3.46 8.49 -11.96
N LEU A 155 2.17 8.22 -11.70
CA LEU A 155 1.10 8.38 -12.68
C LEU A 155 0.84 9.86 -13.00
N THR A 156 0.57 10.68 -11.98
CA THR A 156 0.13 12.06 -12.18
C THR A 156 1.26 12.97 -12.66
N TYR A 157 2.49 12.73 -12.20
CA TYR A 157 3.70 13.36 -12.74
C TYR A 157 3.88 13.03 -14.23
N SER A 158 3.68 11.76 -14.62
CA SER A 158 3.79 11.36 -16.02
C SER A 158 2.68 11.95 -16.91
N ILE A 159 1.47 12.15 -16.38
CA ILE A 159 0.41 12.89 -17.07
C ILE A 159 0.81 14.35 -17.28
N ALA A 160 1.31 15.02 -16.23
CA ALA A 160 1.63 16.45 -16.26
C ALA A 160 2.90 16.77 -17.07
N CYS A 161 3.93 15.92 -16.97
CA CYS A 161 5.26 16.18 -17.50
C CYS A 161 5.67 15.26 -18.66
N GLY A 162 4.88 14.24 -19.02
CA GLY A 162 5.25 13.25 -20.03
C GLY A 162 5.54 13.83 -21.42
N GLY A 163 4.96 14.98 -21.77
CA GLY A 163 5.29 15.72 -23.00
C GLY A 163 6.77 16.11 -23.12
N MET A 164 7.50 16.20 -22.00
CA MET A 164 8.94 16.51 -21.98
C MET A 164 9.78 15.41 -22.64
N MET A 165 9.29 14.17 -22.75
CA MET A 165 9.95 13.10 -23.50
C MET A 165 10.22 13.48 -24.96
N GLY A 166 9.36 14.34 -25.49
CA GLY A 166 9.39 14.82 -26.85
C GLY A 166 10.05 16.16 -27.10
N ALA A 167 10.23 16.97 -26.07
CA ALA A 167 10.67 18.35 -26.18
C ALA A 167 12.20 18.53 -26.36
N GLY A 168 12.93 17.47 -26.68
CA GLY A 168 14.38 17.47 -26.86
C GLY A 168 15.15 16.77 -25.72
N ARG A 169 16.48 16.82 -25.79
CA ARG A 169 17.36 16.04 -24.89
C ARG A 169 17.30 16.50 -23.43
N ARG A 170 17.42 17.81 -23.15
CA ARG A 170 17.41 18.34 -21.77
C ARG A 170 16.07 18.10 -21.05
N PRO A 171 14.90 18.45 -21.62
CA PRO A 171 13.61 18.19 -20.96
C PRO A 171 13.37 16.70 -20.72
N ARG A 172 13.75 15.84 -21.67
CA ARG A 172 13.67 14.38 -21.49
C ARG A 172 14.46 13.90 -20.27
N HIS A 173 15.71 14.34 -20.12
CA HIS A 173 16.51 13.95 -18.97
C HIS A 173 15.94 14.47 -17.65
N LEU A 174 15.43 15.71 -17.62
CA LEU A 174 14.79 16.26 -16.42
C LEU A 174 13.55 15.45 -16.02
N PHE A 175 12.72 15.05 -16.99
CA PHE A 175 11.56 14.20 -16.73
C PHE A 175 11.96 12.82 -16.17
N LEU A 176 12.93 12.16 -16.81
CA LEU A 176 13.39 10.84 -16.38
C LEU A 176 14.06 10.89 -14.99
N LEU A 177 14.86 11.92 -14.71
CA LEU A 177 15.47 12.12 -13.38
C LEU A 177 14.41 12.42 -12.31
N GLY A 178 13.42 13.25 -12.63
CA GLY A 178 12.31 13.53 -11.72
C GLY A 178 11.51 12.27 -11.40
N LEU A 179 11.20 11.46 -12.41
CA LEU A 179 10.51 10.20 -12.21
C LEU A 179 11.34 9.19 -11.39
N ALA A 180 12.64 9.05 -11.70
CA ALA A 180 13.54 8.21 -10.93
C ALA A 180 13.60 8.63 -9.46
N PHE A 181 13.62 9.94 -9.20
CA PHE A 181 13.58 10.48 -7.84
C PHE A 181 12.26 10.19 -7.11
N ILE A 182 11.11 10.33 -7.77
CA ILE A 182 9.81 9.97 -7.19
C ILE A 182 9.77 8.49 -6.81
N VAL A 183 10.24 7.61 -7.69
CA VAL A 183 10.27 6.16 -7.41
C VAL A 183 11.28 5.81 -6.32
N PHE A 184 12.42 6.50 -6.27
CA PHE A 184 13.37 6.41 -5.16
C PHE A 184 12.70 6.78 -3.83
N LEU A 185 11.98 7.92 -3.77
CA LEU A 185 11.25 8.34 -2.58
C LEU A 185 10.21 7.32 -2.14
N LYS A 186 9.43 6.75 -3.05
CA LYS A 186 8.51 5.66 -2.70
C LYS A 186 9.27 4.46 -2.13
N SER A 187 10.37 4.08 -2.78
CA SER A 187 11.12 2.85 -2.48
C SER A 187 11.88 2.91 -1.15
N ILE A 188 12.35 4.09 -0.72
CA ILE A 188 12.89 4.25 0.65
C ILE A 188 11.79 4.21 1.71
N CYS A 189 10.55 4.48 1.33
CA CYS A 189 9.38 4.38 2.19
C CYS A 189 8.69 3.01 2.13
N GLY A 190 9.19 2.06 1.35
CA GLY A 190 8.62 0.72 1.18
C GLY A 190 8.60 0.26 -0.28
N TYR A 191 8.73 -1.04 -0.52
CA TYR A 191 8.83 -1.63 -1.87
C TYR A 191 7.50 -2.09 -2.47
N GLU A 192 6.43 -1.94 -1.71
CA GLU A 192 5.11 -2.41 -2.09
C GLU A 192 4.65 -1.73 -3.38
N TYR A 193 4.14 -2.55 -4.30
CA TYR A 193 3.53 -2.12 -5.56
C TYR A 193 4.49 -1.49 -6.58
N ILE A 194 5.79 -1.76 -6.48
CA ILE A 194 6.82 -1.16 -7.37
C ILE A 194 6.59 -1.44 -8.86
N THR A 195 6.08 -2.63 -9.22
CA THR A 195 5.76 -2.98 -10.60
C THR A 195 4.52 -2.22 -11.08
N THR A 196 3.50 -2.10 -10.21
CA THR A 196 2.28 -1.35 -10.50
C THR A 196 2.61 0.11 -10.80
N LEU A 197 3.33 0.79 -9.90
CA LEU A 197 3.62 2.22 -10.09
C LEU A 197 4.50 2.47 -11.33
N THR A 198 5.39 1.54 -11.68
CA THR A 198 6.20 1.62 -12.90
C THR A 198 5.34 1.57 -14.15
N ILE A 199 4.38 0.64 -14.22
CA ILE A 199 3.45 0.53 -15.35
C ILE A 199 2.46 1.71 -15.36
N LEU A 200 2.04 2.21 -14.20
CA LEU A 200 1.20 3.41 -14.12
C LEU A 200 1.93 4.68 -14.59
N ALA A 201 3.24 4.81 -14.37
CA ALA A 201 4.02 5.90 -14.97
C ALA A 201 3.98 5.84 -16.52
N CYS A 202 4.09 4.64 -17.08
CA CYS A 202 3.89 4.44 -18.52
C CYS A 202 2.46 4.82 -18.97
N ALA A 203 1.44 4.45 -18.21
CA ALA A 203 0.05 4.83 -18.49
C ALA A 203 -0.12 6.36 -18.48
N GLY A 204 0.47 7.05 -17.51
CA GLY A 204 0.45 8.52 -17.44
C GLY A 204 1.15 9.18 -18.63
N TYR A 205 2.30 8.65 -19.06
CA TYR A 205 2.96 9.11 -20.28
C TYR A 205 2.07 8.93 -21.51
N VAL A 206 1.43 7.77 -21.68
CA VAL A 206 0.50 7.52 -22.78
C VAL A 206 -0.61 8.56 -22.79
N VAL A 207 -1.24 8.84 -21.65
CA VAL A 207 -2.27 9.88 -21.53
C VAL A 207 -1.71 11.25 -21.92
N SER A 208 -0.51 11.61 -21.48
CA SER A 208 0.12 12.90 -21.81
C SER A 208 0.29 13.15 -23.31
N THR A 209 0.34 12.08 -24.12
CA THR A 209 0.50 12.20 -25.57
C THR A 209 -0.70 12.81 -26.28
N VAL A 210 -1.89 12.84 -25.64
CA VAL A 210 -3.12 13.44 -26.21
C VAL A 210 -2.90 14.90 -26.65
N GLN A 211 -2.12 15.66 -25.88
CA GLN A 211 -1.82 17.08 -26.19
C GLN A 211 -0.53 17.25 -26.99
N SER A 212 0.29 16.20 -27.08
CA SER A 212 1.60 16.29 -27.71
C SER A 212 1.47 16.01 -29.21
N LYS A 213 2.28 16.69 -30.04
CA LYS A 213 2.43 16.32 -31.46
C LYS A 213 3.10 14.95 -31.64
N GLN A 214 3.55 14.32 -30.57
CA GLN A 214 4.25 13.05 -30.62
C GLN A 214 3.28 11.90 -30.37
N GLY A 215 3.37 10.89 -31.23
CA GLY A 215 2.66 9.63 -31.01
C GLY A 215 3.22 8.86 -29.82
N ILE A 216 2.44 7.89 -29.35
CA ILE A 216 2.86 6.93 -28.34
C ILE A 216 4.05 6.11 -28.88
N CYS A 217 5.14 6.08 -28.11
CA CYS A 217 6.38 5.41 -28.50
C CYS A 217 6.81 4.38 -27.44
N LEU A 218 6.99 3.11 -27.86
CA LEU A 218 7.46 2.04 -26.99
C LEU A 218 8.86 2.34 -26.40
N ARG A 219 9.74 2.95 -27.19
CA ARG A 219 11.09 3.34 -26.72
C ARG A 219 11.01 4.32 -25.54
N SER A 220 10.05 5.25 -25.55
CA SER A 220 9.83 6.16 -24.42
C SER A 220 9.37 5.40 -23.17
N MET A 221 8.47 4.43 -23.32
CA MET A 221 8.02 3.57 -22.22
C MET A 221 9.17 2.74 -21.64
N ILE A 222 10.08 2.22 -22.48
CA ILE A 222 11.28 1.52 -22.02
C ILE A 222 12.18 2.44 -21.18
N TRP A 223 12.39 3.69 -21.61
CA TRP A 223 13.18 4.65 -20.83
C TRP A 223 12.53 5.05 -19.52
N ILE A 224 11.20 5.21 -19.52
CA ILE A 224 10.41 5.44 -18.31
C ILE A 224 10.57 4.28 -17.34
N PHE A 225 10.43 3.04 -17.82
CA PHE A 225 10.64 1.83 -17.04
C PHE A 225 12.07 1.78 -16.46
N ALA A 226 13.08 2.07 -17.28
CA ALA A 226 14.47 2.11 -16.85
C ALA A 226 14.74 3.17 -15.79
N ALA A 227 14.08 4.34 -15.88
CA ALA A 227 14.18 5.39 -14.87
C ALA A 227 13.55 4.97 -13.53
N CYS A 228 12.37 4.34 -13.55
CA CYS A 228 11.74 3.77 -12.35
C CYS A 228 12.64 2.71 -11.70
N LEU A 229 13.19 1.79 -12.52
CA LEU A 229 14.11 0.76 -12.05
C LEU A 229 15.36 1.37 -11.42
N ALA A 230 15.95 2.41 -12.01
CA ALA A 230 17.09 3.11 -11.43
C ALA A 230 16.77 3.71 -10.06
N GLY A 231 15.61 4.38 -9.91
CA GLY A 231 15.16 4.91 -8.61
C GLY A 231 15.01 3.84 -7.54
N PHE A 232 14.38 2.71 -7.91
CA PHE A 232 14.27 1.53 -7.05
C PHE A 232 15.64 0.96 -6.67
N SER A 233 16.54 0.77 -7.64
CA SER A 233 17.87 0.19 -7.40
C SER A 233 18.69 1.01 -6.42
N VAL A 234 18.64 2.34 -6.50
CA VAL A 234 19.33 3.22 -5.53
C VAL A 234 18.78 3.03 -4.12
N ALA A 235 17.45 2.98 -3.95
CA ALA A 235 16.83 2.73 -2.65
C ALA A 235 17.14 1.33 -2.10
N PHE A 236 17.19 0.33 -2.98
CA PHE A 236 17.55 -1.04 -2.62
C PHE A 236 19.01 -1.15 -2.15
N LEU A 237 19.94 -0.51 -2.86
CA LEU A 237 21.35 -0.46 -2.46
C LEU A 237 21.52 0.24 -1.11
N LEU A 238 20.81 1.35 -0.88
CA LEU A 238 20.81 2.02 0.42
C LEU A 238 20.33 1.09 1.54
N HIS A 239 19.28 0.32 1.29
CA HIS A 239 18.76 -0.64 2.26
C HIS A 239 19.72 -1.80 2.56
N LEU A 240 20.42 -2.30 1.54
CA LEU A 240 21.46 -3.30 1.74
C LEU A 240 22.57 -2.78 2.66
N VAL A 241 23.02 -1.55 2.44
CA VAL A 241 24.01 -0.89 3.30
C VAL A 241 23.48 -0.73 4.73
N GLN A 242 22.22 -0.31 4.88
CA GLN A 242 21.57 -0.16 6.18
C GLN A 242 21.49 -1.50 6.92
N LEU A 243 21.02 -2.57 6.27
CA LEU A 243 20.88 -3.88 6.91
C LEU A 243 22.22 -4.50 7.27
N TYR A 244 23.24 -4.30 6.42
CA TYR A 244 24.61 -4.68 6.75
C TYR A 244 25.13 -3.93 7.98
N ALA A 245 24.79 -2.65 8.14
CA ALA A 245 25.19 -1.88 9.32
C ALA A 245 24.48 -2.33 10.61
N ILE A 246 23.24 -2.86 10.54
CA ILE A 246 22.50 -3.32 11.72
C ILE A 246 22.90 -4.75 12.10
N HIS A 247 22.96 -5.67 11.14
CA HIS A 247 23.08 -7.12 11.39
C HIS A 247 24.15 -7.82 10.54
N GLY A 248 25.04 -7.09 9.85
CA GLY A 248 26.03 -7.68 8.95
C GLY A 248 25.36 -8.47 7.81
N TRP A 249 25.95 -9.61 7.46
CA TRP A 249 25.42 -10.47 6.39
C TRP A 249 24.06 -11.11 6.71
N ASP A 250 23.73 -11.34 7.98
CA ASP A 250 22.40 -11.82 8.40
C ASP A 250 21.30 -10.84 7.97
N GLY A 251 21.58 -9.53 8.04
CA GLY A 251 20.68 -8.48 7.56
C GLY A 251 20.45 -8.57 6.05
N VAL A 252 21.48 -8.85 5.26
CA VAL A 252 21.34 -9.03 3.80
C VAL A 252 20.53 -10.30 3.48
N HIS A 253 20.75 -11.39 4.21
CA HIS A 253 19.98 -12.63 4.07
C HIS A 253 18.49 -12.45 4.37
N HIS A 254 18.12 -11.49 5.24
CA HIS A 254 16.73 -11.14 5.51
C HIS A 254 15.96 -10.78 4.23
N ILE A 255 16.56 -10.03 3.31
CA ILE A 255 15.92 -9.64 2.05
C ILE A 255 15.54 -10.88 1.23
N PHE A 256 16.47 -11.84 1.09
CA PHE A 256 16.21 -13.07 0.35
C PHE A 256 15.07 -13.88 0.97
N GLY A 257 15.06 -14.01 2.30
CA GLY A 257 13.97 -14.66 3.02
C GLY A 257 12.62 -13.97 2.76
N ARG A 258 12.58 -12.62 2.77
CA ARG A 258 11.37 -11.85 2.47
C ARG A 258 10.91 -12.07 1.02
N ILE A 259 11.81 -12.05 0.04
CA ILE A 259 11.47 -12.32 -1.37
C ILE A 259 10.81 -13.69 -1.50
N LEU A 260 11.37 -14.73 -0.88
CA LEU A 260 10.84 -16.09 -0.92
C LEU A 260 9.43 -16.16 -0.30
N MET A 261 9.23 -15.54 0.87
CA MET A 261 7.92 -15.50 1.53
C MET A 261 6.85 -14.75 0.70
N HIS A 262 7.22 -13.67 0.01
CA HIS A 262 6.25 -12.84 -0.73
C HIS A 262 5.91 -13.41 -2.12
N SER A 263 6.90 -13.99 -2.80
CA SER A 263 6.74 -14.63 -4.12
C SER A 263 6.26 -16.08 -4.05
N GLY A 264 6.29 -16.67 -2.85
CA GLY A 264 5.92 -18.07 -2.63
C GLY A 264 7.00 -19.09 -2.94
N GLY A 265 8.23 -18.65 -3.22
CA GLY A 265 9.41 -19.51 -3.39
C GLY A 265 9.89 -20.19 -2.09
N ASP A 266 9.30 -19.87 -0.95
CA ASP A 266 9.56 -20.53 0.34
C ASP A 266 8.88 -21.91 0.48
N GLY A 267 8.03 -22.32 -0.47
CA GLY A 267 7.32 -23.61 -0.44
C GLY A 267 6.26 -23.73 0.66
N ALA A 268 6.06 -22.70 1.48
CA ALA A 268 5.13 -22.74 2.60
C ALA A 268 3.66 -22.76 2.14
N ALA A 269 2.81 -23.48 2.87
CA ALA A 269 1.36 -23.35 2.79
C ALA A 269 0.97 -21.89 3.10
N GLY A 270 0.39 -21.18 2.13
CA GLY A 270 -0.10 -19.81 2.36
C GLY A 270 -1.20 -19.77 3.43
N ARG A 271 -1.61 -18.57 3.85
CA ARG A 271 -2.73 -18.32 4.78
C ARG A 271 -4.09 -18.66 4.15
N ALA A 272 -4.39 -19.94 3.94
CA ALA A 272 -5.65 -20.37 3.34
C ALA A 272 -6.86 -20.04 4.22
N ASP A 273 -6.67 -19.92 5.54
CA ASP A 273 -7.67 -19.47 6.51
C ASP A 273 -8.37 -18.17 6.08
N ILE A 274 -7.60 -17.20 5.58
CA ILE A 274 -8.13 -15.89 5.16
C ILE A 274 -9.05 -16.04 3.93
N LEU A 275 -8.59 -16.79 2.92
CA LEU A 275 -9.39 -17.03 1.72
C LEU A 275 -10.64 -17.86 2.04
N LEU A 276 -10.50 -18.92 2.84
CA LEU A 276 -11.59 -19.81 3.23
C LEU A 276 -12.66 -19.04 4.00
N GLY A 277 -12.29 -18.22 4.99
CA GLY A 277 -13.23 -17.40 5.74
C GLY A 277 -14.03 -16.44 4.84
N ARG A 278 -13.38 -15.88 3.81
CA ARG A 278 -14.06 -15.05 2.82
C ARG A 278 -15.01 -15.85 1.92
N LEU A 279 -14.56 -16.99 1.38
CA LEU A 279 -15.41 -17.85 0.53
C LEU A 279 -16.65 -18.33 1.30
N GLN A 280 -16.50 -18.62 2.58
CA GLN A 280 -17.61 -18.98 3.47
C GLN A 280 -18.61 -17.82 3.66
N LEU A 281 -18.13 -16.58 3.82
CA LEU A 281 -18.99 -15.40 3.97
C LEU A 281 -19.76 -15.05 2.70
N GLU A 282 -19.16 -15.24 1.53
CA GLU A 282 -19.81 -14.95 0.23
C GLU A 282 -20.90 -15.99 -0.12
N GLY A 283 -20.79 -17.20 0.43
CA GLY A 283 -21.66 -18.31 0.11
C GLY A 283 -21.36 -18.93 -1.26
N GLY A 284 -21.44 -20.27 -1.35
CA GLY A 284 -21.10 -21.01 -2.56
C GLY A 284 -19.65 -21.53 -2.58
N MET A 285 -19.27 -22.19 -3.69
CA MET A 285 -17.94 -22.82 -3.87
C MET A 285 -17.56 -23.88 -2.81
N GLN A 286 -18.53 -24.58 -2.22
CA GLN A 286 -18.30 -25.59 -1.18
C GLN A 286 -17.25 -26.64 -1.58
N ALA A 287 -17.31 -27.14 -2.83
CA ALA A 287 -16.31 -28.09 -3.33
C ALA A 287 -14.87 -27.54 -3.34
N ALA A 288 -14.69 -26.22 -3.52
CA ALA A 288 -13.38 -25.60 -3.43
C ALA A 288 -12.96 -25.37 -1.98
N ILE A 289 -13.89 -24.98 -1.10
CA ILE A 289 -13.67 -24.85 0.34
C ILE A 289 -13.21 -26.19 0.91
N ASP A 290 -13.89 -27.28 0.56
CA ASP A 290 -13.58 -28.64 1.02
C ASP A 290 -12.18 -29.07 0.54
N LYS A 291 -11.85 -28.85 -0.74
CA LYS A 291 -10.52 -29.17 -1.29
C LYS A 291 -9.40 -28.38 -0.61
N LEU A 292 -9.59 -27.07 -0.43
CA LEU A 292 -8.57 -26.19 0.15
C LEU A 292 -8.40 -26.38 1.66
N SER A 293 -9.46 -26.78 2.37
CA SER A 293 -9.40 -27.08 3.81
C SER A 293 -8.79 -28.46 4.10
N THR A 294 -8.95 -29.43 3.19
CA THR A 294 -8.43 -30.79 3.35
C THR A 294 -6.99 -30.95 2.86
N ASP A 295 -6.65 -30.36 1.71
CA ASP A 295 -5.32 -30.47 1.12
C ASP A 295 -4.94 -29.21 0.33
N LEU A 296 -4.45 -28.19 1.05
CA LEU A 296 -3.96 -26.96 0.44
C LEU A 296 -2.72 -27.20 -0.45
N GLN A 297 -1.83 -28.14 -0.07
CA GLN A 297 -0.58 -28.36 -0.80
C GLN A 297 -0.84 -29.00 -2.17
N GLY A 298 -1.74 -29.98 -2.26
CA GLY A 298 -2.17 -30.57 -3.53
C GLY A 298 -3.00 -29.62 -4.40
N HIS A 299 -3.54 -28.53 -3.83
CA HIS A 299 -4.42 -27.59 -4.52
C HIS A 299 -3.88 -26.15 -4.58
N GLN A 300 -2.56 -25.95 -4.60
CA GLN A 300 -1.94 -24.61 -4.64
C GLN A 300 -2.39 -23.76 -5.84
N LEU A 301 -2.59 -24.35 -7.02
CA LEU A 301 -3.07 -23.61 -8.20
C LEU A 301 -4.51 -23.12 -8.01
N LEU A 302 -5.36 -23.94 -7.38
CA LEU A 302 -6.73 -23.55 -7.04
C LEU A 302 -6.72 -22.43 -6.00
N PHE A 303 -5.87 -22.54 -4.97
CA PHE A 303 -5.68 -21.49 -3.96
C PHE A 303 -5.22 -20.18 -4.60
N PHE A 304 -4.20 -20.23 -5.45
CA PHE A 304 -3.71 -19.07 -6.22
C PHE A 304 -4.83 -18.45 -7.06
N TRP A 305 -5.53 -19.27 -7.86
CA TRP A 305 -6.58 -18.79 -8.76
C TRP A 305 -7.77 -18.16 -8.03
N LEU A 306 -8.26 -18.81 -6.99
CA LEU A 306 -9.37 -18.25 -6.19
C LEU A 306 -8.91 -16.99 -5.46
N SER A 307 -7.70 -17.00 -4.92
CA SER A 307 -7.14 -15.80 -4.30
C SER A 307 -7.03 -14.64 -5.29
N PHE A 308 -6.73 -14.97 -6.54
CA PHE A 308 -6.63 -14.03 -7.64
C PHE A 308 -7.98 -13.41 -8.00
N VAL A 309 -8.98 -14.25 -8.29
CA VAL A 309 -10.30 -13.83 -8.76
C VAL A 309 -11.06 -13.04 -7.68
N GLN A 310 -10.81 -13.35 -6.41
CA GLN A 310 -11.47 -12.69 -5.28
C GLN A 310 -11.31 -11.16 -5.26
N TYR A 311 -10.23 -10.63 -5.83
CA TYR A 311 -10.06 -9.17 -5.93
C TYR A 311 -11.13 -8.49 -6.78
N PHE A 312 -11.66 -9.16 -7.81
CA PHE A 312 -12.70 -8.61 -8.67
C PHE A 312 -14.07 -8.51 -7.99
N SER A 313 -14.31 -9.32 -6.97
CA SER A 313 -15.55 -9.29 -6.19
C SER A 313 -15.57 -8.18 -5.14
N ILE A 314 -14.41 -7.60 -4.81
CA ILE A 314 -14.32 -6.58 -3.77
C ILE A 314 -14.90 -5.25 -4.25
N ASP A 315 -15.69 -4.61 -3.38
CA ASP A 315 -16.17 -3.24 -3.53
C ASP A 315 -15.01 -2.26 -3.82
N ALA A 316 -15.00 -1.70 -5.03
CA ALA A 316 -14.12 -0.62 -5.45
C ALA A 316 -14.66 0.74 -4.96
N LEU A 317 -15.98 0.92 -5.06
CA LEU A 317 -16.70 2.13 -4.66
C LEU A 317 -17.95 1.77 -3.86
N SER A 318 -18.31 2.65 -2.93
CA SER A 318 -19.59 2.60 -2.23
C SER A 318 -20.23 3.98 -2.34
N LEU A 319 -21.21 4.10 -3.22
CA LEU A 319 -21.96 5.32 -3.48
C LEU A 319 -23.39 5.12 -2.95
N PHE A 320 -23.67 5.67 -1.78
CA PHE A 320 -24.94 5.45 -1.08
C PHE A 320 -25.20 3.95 -0.86
N SER A 321 -26.31 3.41 -1.40
CA SER A 321 -26.65 1.98 -1.35
C SER A 321 -26.02 1.16 -2.48
N VAL A 322 -25.39 1.80 -3.48
CA VAL A 322 -24.83 1.11 -4.64
C VAL A 322 -23.34 0.81 -4.40
N LYS A 323 -23.02 -0.48 -4.50
CA LYS A 323 -21.64 -0.98 -4.43
C LYS A 323 -21.19 -1.41 -5.81
N LEU A 324 -20.06 -0.87 -6.26
CA LEU A 324 -19.45 -1.25 -7.52
C LEU A 324 -18.15 -1.98 -7.22
N SER A 325 -18.03 -3.22 -7.70
CA SER A 325 -16.83 -4.04 -7.47
C SER A 325 -15.71 -3.70 -8.47
N PHE A 326 -14.49 -4.11 -8.15
CA PHE A 326 -13.35 -3.99 -9.07
C PHE A 326 -13.56 -4.76 -10.39
N GLY A 327 -14.40 -5.80 -10.38
CA GLY A 327 -14.76 -6.57 -11.56
C GLY A 327 -15.36 -5.70 -12.67
N VAL A 328 -16.22 -4.74 -12.32
CA VAL A 328 -16.83 -3.81 -13.30
C VAL A 328 -15.74 -3.00 -14.02
N PHE A 329 -14.81 -2.40 -13.26
CA PHE A 329 -13.73 -1.59 -13.81
C PHE A 329 -12.67 -2.43 -14.55
N SER A 330 -12.50 -3.68 -14.14
CA SER A 330 -11.61 -4.63 -14.81
C SER A 330 -12.18 -5.07 -16.16
N ILE A 331 -13.49 -5.30 -16.25
CA ILE A 331 -14.19 -5.54 -17.52
C ILE A 331 -14.05 -4.32 -18.43
N LEU A 332 -14.28 -3.10 -17.92
CA LEU A 332 -14.07 -1.87 -18.71
C LEU A 332 -12.63 -1.78 -19.24
N SER A 333 -11.63 -2.10 -18.42
CA SER A 333 -10.23 -2.10 -18.85
C SER A 333 -9.92 -3.21 -19.88
N GLY A 334 -10.59 -4.36 -19.79
CA GLY A 334 -10.55 -5.40 -20.81
C GLY A 334 -11.17 -4.96 -22.14
N LEU A 335 -12.31 -4.26 -22.10
CA LEU A 335 -12.91 -3.64 -23.28
C LEU A 335 -12.00 -2.56 -23.88
N ALA A 336 -11.28 -1.80 -23.05
CA ALA A 336 -10.27 -0.85 -23.50
C ALA A 336 -9.10 -1.53 -24.23
N ALA A 337 -8.70 -2.73 -23.79
CA ALA A 337 -7.71 -3.55 -24.48
C ALA A 337 -8.20 -3.99 -25.86
N LEU A 338 -9.44 -4.48 -25.97
CA LEU A 338 -10.08 -4.83 -27.25
C LEU A 338 -10.17 -3.61 -28.16
N ARG A 339 -10.52 -2.44 -27.61
CA ARG A 339 -10.52 -1.16 -28.33
C ARG A 339 -9.12 -0.82 -28.87
N CYS A 340 -8.06 -1.06 -28.12
CA CYS A 340 -6.69 -0.86 -28.60
C CYS A 340 -6.36 -1.77 -29.79
N VAL A 341 -6.70 -3.06 -29.72
CA VAL A 341 -6.50 -4.03 -30.81
C VAL A 341 -7.26 -3.58 -32.06
N TYR A 342 -8.53 -3.20 -31.90
CA TYR A 342 -9.36 -2.68 -32.99
C TYR A 342 -8.73 -1.46 -33.68
N VAL A 343 -8.24 -0.48 -32.91
CA VAL A 343 -7.60 0.72 -33.44
C VAL A 343 -6.30 0.36 -34.19
N LEU A 344 -5.51 -0.58 -33.69
CA LEU A 344 -4.29 -1.03 -34.37
C LEU A 344 -4.59 -1.69 -35.73
N ILE A 345 -5.63 -2.53 -35.80
CA ILE A 345 -6.08 -3.16 -37.06
C ILE A 345 -6.53 -2.07 -38.04
N LYS A 346 -7.36 -1.11 -37.61
CA LYS A 346 -7.85 -0.02 -38.47
C LYS A 346 -6.75 0.93 -38.91
N ARG A 347 -5.74 1.17 -38.07
CA ARG A 347 -4.55 1.94 -38.44
C ARG A 347 -3.74 1.24 -39.53
N GLY A 348 -3.60 -0.09 -39.46
CA GLY A 348 -3.00 -0.89 -40.54
C GLY A 348 -3.73 -0.73 -41.87
N ALA A 349 -5.04 -0.47 -41.82
CA ALA A 349 -5.88 -0.14 -42.97
C ALA A 349 -5.89 1.36 -43.34
N GLY A 350 -4.98 2.17 -42.80
CA GLY A 350 -4.82 3.59 -43.14
C GLY A 350 -5.78 4.56 -42.45
N GLN A 351 -6.59 4.11 -41.48
CA GLN A 351 -7.52 4.99 -40.76
C GLN A 351 -6.81 5.83 -39.69
N ALA A 352 -7.35 7.03 -39.43
CA ALA A 352 -6.87 7.91 -38.37
C ALA A 352 -7.07 7.31 -36.97
N ILE A 353 -6.13 7.57 -36.07
CA ILE A 353 -6.19 7.11 -34.68
C ILE A 353 -7.26 7.91 -33.92
N PRO A 354 -8.25 7.27 -33.30
CA PRO A 354 -9.26 7.94 -32.48
C PRO A 354 -8.67 8.68 -31.27
N VAL A 355 -9.33 9.77 -30.86
CA VAL A 355 -8.91 10.58 -29.70
C VAL A 355 -9.03 9.81 -28.38
N ASP A 356 -9.90 8.80 -28.29
CA ASP A 356 -10.03 7.93 -27.12
C ASP A 356 -8.87 6.93 -26.95
N TYR A 357 -8.07 6.70 -28.00
CA TYR A 357 -7.05 5.63 -28.00
C TYR A 357 -6.01 5.73 -26.88
N PRO A 358 -5.39 6.90 -26.58
CA PRO A 358 -4.46 6.99 -25.46
C PRO A 358 -5.10 6.67 -24.11
N TRP A 359 -6.36 7.06 -23.90
CA TRP A 359 -7.11 6.73 -22.70
C TRP A 359 -7.41 5.23 -22.61
N ALA A 360 -7.77 4.61 -23.74
CA ALA A 360 -8.00 3.17 -23.82
C ALA A 360 -6.72 2.37 -23.47
N LEU A 361 -5.58 2.78 -24.02
CA LEU A 361 -4.31 2.14 -23.76
C LEU A 361 -3.87 2.35 -22.30
N ALA A 362 -4.11 3.53 -21.73
CA ALA A 362 -3.83 3.79 -20.32
C ALA A 362 -4.70 2.94 -19.38
N ALA A 363 -5.98 2.76 -19.67
CA ALA A 363 -6.86 1.87 -18.91
C ALA A 363 -6.40 0.40 -19.00
N PHE A 364 -5.98 -0.06 -20.18
CA PHE A 364 -5.40 -1.39 -20.33
C PHE A 364 -4.08 -1.55 -19.55
N LEU A 365 -3.18 -0.57 -19.64
CA LEU A 365 -1.94 -0.57 -18.85
C LEU A 365 -2.22 -0.55 -17.35
N ALA A 366 -3.28 0.12 -16.90
CA ALA A 366 -3.68 0.11 -15.50
C ALA A 366 -4.12 -1.28 -15.01
N LEU A 367 -4.82 -2.05 -15.85
CA LEU A 367 -5.13 -3.44 -15.57
C LEU A 367 -3.84 -4.27 -15.47
N LEU A 368 -2.94 -4.15 -16.45
CA LEU A 368 -1.63 -4.82 -16.39
C LEU A 368 -0.81 -4.42 -15.16
N ALA A 369 -0.91 -3.17 -14.71
CA ALA A 369 -0.25 -2.67 -13.52
C ALA A 369 -0.72 -3.41 -12.26
N ALA A 370 -2.03 -3.56 -12.07
CA ALA A 370 -2.57 -4.31 -10.93
C ALA A 370 -2.19 -5.79 -10.99
N LEU A 371 -2.34 -6.41 -12.17
CA LEU A 371 -1.99 -7.82 -12.38
C LEU A 371 -0.50 -8.11 -12.17
N SER A 372 0.38 -7.15 -12.51
CA SER A 372 1.83 -7.35 -12.36
C SER A 372 2.23 -7.63 -10.91
N TRP A 373 1.64 -6.92 -9.95
CA TRP A 373 1.92 -7.13 -8.53
C TRP A 373 1.32 -8.44 -8.04
N GLN A 374 0.15 -8.79 -8.56
CA GLN A 374 -0.51 -10.04 -8.24
C GLN A 374 0.26 -11.28 -8.69
N VAL A 375 1.01 -11.17 -9.80
CA VAL A 375 1.93 -12.22 -10.25
C VAL A 375 3.20 -12.25 -9.39
N LEU A 376 3.79 -11.08 -9.11
CA LEU A 376 5.08 -11.00 -8.40
C LEU A 376 4.98 -11.35 -6.91
N ALA A 377 3.93 -10.88 -6.23
CA ALA A 377 3.76 -10.93 -4.78
C ALA A 377 2.47 -11.69 -4.39
N TRP A 378 2.15 -12.77 -5.10
CA TRP A 378 0.85 -13.44 -4.97
C TRP A 378 0.54 -13.93 -3.55
N LYS A 379 1.53 -14.45 -2.79
CA LYS A 379 1.30 -14.86 -1.39
C LYS A 379 1.04 -13.67 -0.48
N HIS A 380 1.70 -12.54 -0.72
CA HIS A 380 1.38 -11.30 -0.01
C HIS A 380 -0.04 -10.82 -0.35
N MET A 381 -0.48 -11.02 -1.60
CA MET A 381 -1.84 -10.72 -2.04
C MET A 381 -2.91 -11.59 -1.39
N THR A 382 -2.62 -12.82 -0.97
CA THR A 382 -3.61 -13.67 -0.31
C THR A 382 -3.84 -13.30 1.16
N ILE A 383 -2.89 -12.57 1.77
CA ILE A 383 -2.95 -12.18 3.18
C ILE A 383 -3.66 -10.83 3.35
N HIS A 384 -3.37 -9.88 2.47
CA HIS A 384 -3.74 -8.47 2.68
C HIS A 384 -4.89 -7.98 1.78
N TYR A 385 -6.00 -8.73 1.69
CA TYR A 385 -7.19 -8.32 0.91
C TYR A 385 -7.77 -6.95 1.29
N HIS A 386 -7.63 -6.57 2.56
CA HIS A 386 -8.09 -5.29 3.09
C HIS A 386 -7.16 -4.13 2.70
N LEU A 387 -5.97 -4.41 2.15
CA LEU A 387 -4.99 -3.38 1.77
C LEU A 387 -4.78 -3.34 0.25
N ASN A 388 -4.60 -4.49 -0.36
CA ASN A 388 -4.18 -4.62 -1.75
C ASN A 388 -5.24 -4.20 -2.79
N GLY A 389 -6.50 -4.01 -2.39
CA GLY A 389 -7.50 -3.39 -3.26
C GLY A 389 -7.09 -1.98 -3.72
N LEU A 390 -6.21 -1.30 -2.98
CA LEU A 390 -5.61 -0.03 -3.37
C LEU A 390 -4.93 -0.09 -4.75
N VAL A 391 -4.24 -1.20 -5.06
CA VAL A 391 -3.50 -1.39 -6.32
C VAL A 391 -4.44 -1.39 -7.53
N PHE A 392 -5.63 -1.99 -7.35
CA PHE A 392 -6.68 -1.98 -8.35
C PHE A 392 -7.30 -0.58 -8.45
N PHE A 393 -7.50 0.09 -7.31
CA PHE A 393 -8.13 1.40 -7.26
C PHE A 393 -7.33 2.48 -7.99
N VAL A 394 -6.06 2.69 -7.63
CA VAL A 394 -5.28 3.87 -8.06
C VAL A 394 -5.13 3.96 -9.59
N GLY A 395 -5.10 2.82 -10.27
CA GLY A 395 -5.01 2.74 -11.73
C GLY A 395 -6.36 2.49 -12.41
N ILE A 396 -6.92 1.30 -12.20
CA ILE A 396 -8.00 0.74 -13.03
C ILE A 396 -9.24 1.64 -12.94
N VAL A 397 -9.67 2.00 -11.72
CA VAL A 397 -10.92 2.73 -11.51
C VAL A 397 -10.94 4.09 -12.21
N PRO A 398 -9.99 5.03 -11.96
CA PRO A 398 -10.01 6.34 -12.60
C PRO A 398 -9.74 6.27 -14.11
N LEU A 399 -8.77 5.46 -14.57
CA LEU A 399 -8.39 5.46 -15.99
C LEU A 399 -9.44 4.77 -16.88
N SER A 400 -10.05 3.68 -16.43
CA SER A 400 -11.14 3.04 -17.18
C SER A 400 -12.41 3.90 -17.23
N SER A 401 -12.72 4.60 -16.14
CA SER A 401 -13.87 5.52 -16.09
C SER A 401 -13.65 6.74 -17.01
N LEU A 402 -12.44 7.33 -17.01
CA LEU A 402 -12.11 8.43 -17.91
C LEU A 402 -12.10 7.99 -19.37
N TRP A 403 -11.61 6.77 -19.68
CA TRP A 403 -11.71 6.22 -21.02
C TRP A 403 -13.16 6.05 -21.46
N LEU A 404 -14.03 5.45 -20.64
CA LEU A 404 -15.45 5.30 -20.95
C LEU A 404 -16.09 6.65 -21.23
N LEU A 405 -15.79 7.67 -20.42
CA LEU A 405 -16.30 9.02 -20.61
C LEU A 405 -15.84 9.63 -21.94
N MET A 406 -14.57 9.44 -22.31
CA MET A 406 -14.02 9.90 -23.58
C MET A 406 -14.63 9.16 -24.78
N PHE A 407 -14.86 7.86 -24.65
CA PHE A 407 -15.53 7.05 -25.65
C PHE A 407 -16.97 7.54 -25.89
N ILE A 408 -17.74 7.79 -24.83
CA ILE A 408 -19.09 8.37 -24.89
C ILE A 408 -19.03 9.75 -25.55
N LYS A 409 -18.15 10.64 -25.08
CA LYS A 409 -17.96 11.98 -25.66
C LYS A 409 -17.72 11.93 -27.17
N GLN A 410 -16.89 10.99 -27.63
CA GLN A 410 -16.61 10.80 -29.05
C GLN A 410 -17.81 10.23 -29.80
N ALA A 411 -18.53 9.25 -29.23
CA ALA A 411 -19.67 8.61 -29.87
C ALA A 411 -20.86 9.58 -30.06
N PHE A 412 -21.08 10.50 -29.11
CA PHE A 412 -22.21 11.44 -29.14
C PHE A 412 -21.84 12.86 -29.61
N GLY A 413 -20.57 13.11 -29.96
CA GLY A 413 -20.11 14.40 -30.50
C GLY A 413 -20.28 15.60 -29.55
N CYS A 414 -20.41 15.37 -28.24
CA CYS A 414 -20.72 16.44 -27.30
C CYS A 414 -19.48 17.31 -26.97
N SER A 415 -19.60 18.63 -27.11
CA SER A 415 -18.60 19.59 -26.65
C SER A 415 -18.79 19.88 -25.15
N TRP A 416 -18.22 19.05 -24.28
CA TRP A 416 -18.26 19.26 -22.82
C TRP A 416 -17.32 20.38 -22.33
N VAL A 417 -16.94 21.27 -23.26
CA VAL A 417 -16.04 22.40 -23.09
C VAL A 417 -16.79 23.64 -23.58
N GLY A 418 -17.71 24.15 -22.78
CA GLY A 418 -18.41 25.44 -23.01
C GLY A 418 -18.03 26.46 -21.93
N PRO A 419 -17.78 27.74 -22.26
CA PRO A 419 -17.37 28.78 -21.31
C PRO A 419 -18.51 29.31 -20.42
N ASP A 420 -18.12 29.86 -19.27
CA ASP A 420 -18.83 30.80 -18.37
C ASP A 420 -20.07 30.39 -17.52
N VAL A 421 -19.78 29.82 -16.32
CA VAL A 421 -20.37 30.12 -14.98
C VAL A 421 -19.29 29.87 -13.89
N ARG A 422 -18.00 30.11 -14.20
CA ARG A 422 -16.87 29.37 -13.57
C ARG A 422 -16.26 29.94 -12.29
N TYR A 423 -16.66 31.09 -11.73
CA TYR A 423 -15.83 31.72 -10.68
C TYR A 423 -16.56 32.16 -9.41
N VAL A 424 -17.86 32.49 -9.45
CA VAL A 424 -18.58 33.09 -8.30
C VAL A 424 -19.27 32.04 -7.41
N LEU A 425 -19.85 30.98 -7.98
CA LEU A 425 -20.48 29.90 -7.20
C LEU A 425 -19.45 28.98 -6.51
N PHE A 426 -18.32 28.69 -7.17
CA PHE A 426 -17.26 27.86 -6.61
C PHE A 426 -16.38 28.59 -5.56
N ALA A 427 -16.24 29.91 -5.66
CA ALA A 427 -15.52 30.71 -4.65
C ALA A 427 -16.34 30.96 -3.38
N LEU A 428 -17.68 31.10 -3.48
CA LEU A 428 -18.56 31.33 -2.33
C LEU A 428 -18.94 30.04 -1.57
N LEU A 429 -18.95 28.87 -2.21
CA LEU A 429 -19.38 27.60 -1.59
C LEU A 429 -18.27 26.79 -0.88
N ALA A 430 -17.00 27.18 -0.95
CA ALA A 430 -15.89 26.36 -0.44
C ALA A 430 -15.01 26.99 0.65
N ILE A 431 -15.01 28.32 0.80
CA ILE A 431 -14.20 28.97 1.85
C ILE A 431 -14.79 28.70 3.24
N VAL A 432 -16.12 28.66 3.35
CA VAL A 432 -16.84 28.50 4.62
C VAL A 432 -16.80 27.06 5.15
N PRO A 433 -17.04 26.00 4.35
CA PRO A 433 -16.95 24.63 4.86
C PRO A 433 -15.52 24.22 5.18
N SER A 434 -14.52 24.59 4.36
CA SER A 434 -13.13 24.17 4.58
C SER A 434 -12.49 24.81 5.81
N ALA A 435 -12.78 26.08 6.12
CA ALA A 435 -12.30 26.73 7.34
C ALA A 435 -13.03 26.24 8.61
N LEU A 436 -14.34 25.98 8.51
CA LEU A 436 -15.12 25.42 9.63
C LEU A 436 -14.76 23.95 9.92
N LEU A 437 -14.42 23.17 8.89
CA LEU A 437 -13.97 21.78 9.04
C LEU A 437 -12.58 21.71 9.68
N ILE A 438 -11.64 22.61 9.35
CA ILE A 438 -10.32 22.65 10.01
C ILE A 438 -10.47 22.97 11.51
N GLY A 439 -11.39 23.87 11.88
CA GLY A 439 -11.68 24.20 13.28
C GLY A 439 -12.36 23.08 14.06
N GLN A 440 -13.34 22.38 13.46
CA GLN A 440 -14.02 21.24 14.11
C GLN A 440 -13.11 20.01 14.26
N GLN A 441 -12.17 19.81 13.33
CA GLN A 441 -11.21 18.70 13.38
C GLN A 441 -10.22 18.85 14.54
N TRP A 442 -9.83 20.07 14.93
CA TRP A 442 -8.85 20.27 16.01
C TRP A 442 -9.30 19.66 17.34
N ALA A 443 -10.58 19.78 17.68
CA ALA A 443 -11.14 19.18 18.90
C ALA A 443 -11.25 17.64 18.81
N HIS A 444 -11.50 17.08 17.62
CA HIS A 444 -11.51 15.63 17.41
C HIS A 444 -10.09 15.04 17.43
N VAL A 445 -9.12 15.72 16.84
CA VAL A 445 -7.69 15.34 16.79
C VAL A 445 -7.11 15.16 18.20
N GLU A 446 -7.44 16.05 19.14
CA GLU A 446 -6.93 15.96 20.52
C GLU A 446 -7.50 14.74 21.28
N ALA A 447 -8.80 14.45 21.13
CA ALA A 447 -9.43 13.27 21.72
C ALA A 447 -8.89 11.96 21.11
N GLN A 448 -8.58 12.00 19.81
CA GLN A 448 -8.07 10.90 19.00
C GLN A 448 -6.57 10.60 19.26
N ALA A 449 -5.75 11.62 19.50
CA ALA A 449 -4.34 11.48 19.87
C ALA A 449 -4.17 10.68 21.16
N ARG A 450 -5.08 10.85 22.15
CA ARG A 450 -5.07 10.08 23.41
C ARG A 450 -5.26 8.58 23.20
N GLN A 451 -6.03 8.16 22.18
CA GLN A 451 -6.19 6.74 21.82
C GLN A 451 -4.95 6.16 21.13
N LEU A 452 -4.27 6.94 20.27
CA LEU A 452 -2.99 6.53 19.67
C LEU A 452 -1.88 6.43 20.72
N GLN A 453 -1.87 7.33 21.70
CA GLN A 453 -0.96 7.30 22.85
C GLN A 453 -1.15 6.06 23.71
N PHE A 454 -2.37 5.55 23.83
CA PHE A 454 -2.64 4.28 24.52
C PHE A 454 -2.07 3.06 23.77
N LEU A 455 -1.93 3.15 22.44
CA LEU A 455 -1.36 2.10 21.59
C LEU A 455 0.16 2.23 21.41
N ALA A 456 0.69 3.45 21.51
CA ALA A 456 2.11 3.77 21.33
C ALA A 456 2.88 3.93 22.66
N GLY A 457 2.19 4.25 23.75
CA GLY A 457 2.73 4.27 25.11
C GLY A 457 2.67 2.87 25.70
N ASN A 458 3.73 2.47 26.41
CA ASN A 458 3.93 1.18 27.10
C ASN A 458 2.77 0.19 26.93
N PRO A 459 2.91 -0.85 26.08
CA PRO A 459 1.83 -1.79 25.80
C PRO A 459 1.29 -2.26 27.14
N GLY A 460 -0.03 -2.13 27.33
CA GLY A 460 -0.67 -2.62 28.52
C GLY A 460 -0.42 -4.12 28.63
N VAL A 461 0.60 -4.49 29.42
CA VAL A 461 0.86 -5.86 29.90
C VAL A 461 -0.41 -6.45 30.53
N GLU A 462 -1.37 -5.61 30.89
CA GLU A 462 -2.68 -6.00 31.43
C GLU A 462 -3.57 -6.79 30.45
N PHE A 463 -3.51 -6.55 29.14
CA PHE A 463 -4.44 -7.18 28.18
C PHE A 463 -3.92 -8.49 27.59
N VAL A 464 -2.60 -8.59 27.42
CA VAL A 464 -1.95 -9.75 26.82
C VAL A 464 -1.25 -10.52 27.91
N LYS A 465 -1.65 -11.76 28.10
CA LYS A 465 -1.06 -12.67 29.09
C LYS A 465 -0.39 -13.82 28.36
N GLY A 466 0.74 -14.27 28.88
CA GLY A 466 1.39 -15.46 28.35
C GLY A 466 2.56 -15.90 29.19
N ARG A 467 2.98 -17.14 28.95
CA ARG A 467 4.15 -17.74 29.56
C ARG A 467 4.86 -18.60 28.53
N LEU A 468 6.18 -18.54 28.60
CA LEU A 468 7.07 -19.46 27.90
C LEU A 468 7.34 -20.65 28.80
N ASP A 469 6.86 -21.84 28.40
CA ASP A 469 7.12 -23.08 29.12
C ASP A 469 8.36 -23.79 28.58
N LYS A 470 8.64 -23.62 27.29
CA LYS A 470 9.72 -24.28 26.57
C LYS A 470 10.36 -23.35 25.55
N LEU A 471 11.69 -23.25 25.60
CA LEU A 471 12.52 -22.65 24.55
C LEU A 471 13.78 -23.49 24.40
N GLU A 472 13.91 -24.18 23.26
CA GLU A 472 15.07 -24.97 22.90
C GLU A 472 15.67 -24.44 21.60
N VAL A 473 17.00 -24.31 21.59
CA VAL A 473 17.79 -23.87 20.44
C VAL A 473 18.84 -24.95 20.18
N GLN A 474 18.74 -25.63 19.05
CA GLN A 474 19.56 -26.79 18.73
C GLN A 474 20.24 -26.60 17.36
N ALA A 475 21.57 -26.56 17.36
CA ALA A 475 22.35 -26.60 16.13
C ALA A 475 22.04 -27.88 15.35
N MET A 476 21.80 -27.77 14.05
CA MET A 476 21.52 -28.91 13.19
C MET A 476 22.77 -29.31 12.40
N PRO A 477 23.01 -30.62 12.17
CA PRO A 477 24.09 -31.08 11.31
C PRO A 477 23.99 -30.49 9.90
N ARG A 478 25.12 -30.09 9.33
CA ARG A 478 25.20 -29.60 7.93
C ARG A 478 24.57 -30.64 7.00
N GLY A 479 23.61 -30.22 6.18
CA GLY A 479 22.91 -31.10 5.24
C GLY A 479 21.64 -31.76 5.78
N MET A 480 21.20 -31.50 7.02
CA MET A 480 19.94 -32.05 7.59
C MET A 480 18.78 -31.04 7.68
N THR A 481 18.83 -29.91 6.98
CA THR A 481 17.69 -28.97 6.91
C THR A 481 16.58 -29.52 6.03
N GLY A 482 15.32 -29.42 6.47
CA GLY A 482 14.13 -29.60 5.63
C GLY A 482 13.90 -28.47 4.61
N ILE A 483 14.83 -27.52 4.53
CA ILE A 483 14.82 -26.36 3.63
C ILE A 483 15.92 -26.60 2.59
N GLU A 484 15.57 -26.68 1.30
CA GLU A 484 16.45 -27.11 0.21
C GLU A 484 17.60 -26.13 -0.08
N ILE A 485 17.39 -24.83 0.09
CA ILE A 485 18.37 -23.79 -0.30
C ILE A 485 19.56 -23.71 0.69
N PRO A 486 19.36 -23.61 2.02
CA PRO A 486 20.47 -23.66 2.98
C PRO A 486 21.25 -24.99 2.92
N ARG A 487 20.55 -26.09 2.59
CA ARG A 487 21.13 -27.41 2.36
C ARG A 487 22.08 -27.41 1.16
N GLY A 488 21.67 -26.81 0.04
CA GLY A 488 22.49 -26.69 -1.17
C GLY A 488 23.66 -25.71 -1.04
N LEU A 489 23.58 -24.75 -0.11
CA LEU A 489 24.62 -23.76 0.16
C LEU A 489 25.59 -24.15 1.29
N GLY A 490 25.36 -25.28 1.97
CA GLY A 490 26.21 -25.75 3.08
C GLY A 490 26.18 -24.84 4.32
N LEU A 491 25.14 -24.02 4.47
CA LEU A 491 25.00 -23.08 5.58
C LEU A 491 24.74 -23.83 6.89
N ALA A 492 25.25 -23.28 8.00
CA ALA A 492 24.86 -23.72 9.33
C ALA A 492 23.39 -23.38 9.58
N SER A 493 22.74 -24.15 10.45
CA SER A 493 21.31 -23.97 10.71
C SER A 493 20.97 -24.37 12.12
N THR A 494 20.04 -23.64 12.72
CA THR A 494 19.59 -23.87 14.08
C THR A 494 18.09 -24.12 14.09
N ARG A 495 17.67 -25.19 14.77
CA ARG A 495 16.28 -25.49 15.08
C ARG A 495 15.90 -24.78 16.37
N ILE A 496 14.80 -24.05 16.33
CA ILE A 496 14.22 -23.35 17.46
C ILE A 496 12.86 -23.98 17.76
N VAL A 497 12.67 -24.43 18.99
CA VAL A 497 11.40 -24.98 19.48
C VAL A 497 10.90 -24.11 20.61
N VAL A 498 9.70 -23.57 20.47
CA VAL A 498 9.08 -22.65 21.43
C VAL A 498 7.72 -23.21 21.82
N GLY A 499 7.40 -23.29 23.11
CA GLY A 499 6.12 -23.78 23.59
C GLY A 499 5.69 -23.08 24.86
N GLY A 500 4.38 -22.96 25.05
CA GLY A 500 3.83 -22.26 26.21
C GLY A 500 2.34 -22.04 26.09
N TRP A 501 1.86 -20.97 26.71
CA TRP A 501 0.50 -20.48 26.53
C TRP A 501 0.47 -18.96 26.43
N ALA A 502 -0.49 -18.42 25.69
CA ALA A 502 -0.75 -17.00 25.61
C ALA A 502 -2.18 -16.71 25.15
N PHE A 503 -2.71 -15.56 25.56
CA PHE A 503 -3.98 -15.04 25.06
C PHE A 503 -4.06 -13.53 25.28
N SER A 504 -5.01 -12.88 24.62
CA SER A 504 -5.43 -11.52 24.91
C SER A 504 -6.90 -11.53 25.33
N SER A 505 -7.24 -10.68 26.30
CA SER A 505 -8.60 -10.55 26.82
C SER A 505 -9.52 -9.73 25.91
N VAL A 506 -8.96 -9.04 24.90
CA VAL A 506 -9.68 -8.07 24.07
C VAL A 506 -9.64 -8.39 22.57
N ALA A 507 -8.69 -9.21 22.13
CA ALA A 507 -8.54 -9.58 20.73
C ALA A 507 -7.83 -10.93 20.58
N PRO A 508 -7.88 -11.57 19.40
CA PRO A 508 -7.06 -12.75 19.12
C PRO A 508 -5.57 -12.44 19.29
N ALA A 509 -4.86 -13.32 20.00
CA ALA A 509 -3.42 -13.23 20.22
C ALA A 509 -2.64 -14.12 19.24
N GLU A 510 -1.44 -13.67 18.89
CA GLU A 510 -0.47 -14.35 18.06
C GLU A 510 0.87 -14.42 18.80
N ILE A 511 1.57 -15.53 18.67
CA ILE A 511 2.96 -15.69 19.09
C ILE A 511 3.86 -15.32 17.92
N GLU A 512 4.79 -14.41 18.14
CA GLU A 512 5.89 -14.11 17.23
C GLU A 512 7.20 -14.63 17.81
N VAL A 513 7.94 -15.40 17.02
CA VAL A 513 9.32 -15.75 17.33
C VAL A 513 10.23 -14.91 16.46
N LYS A 514 11.13 -14.17 17.10
CA LYS A 514 12.16 -13.37 16.45
C LYS A 514 13.53 -13.92 16.78
N VAL A 515 14.45 -13.76 15.86
CA VAL A 515 15.85 -14.13 16.02
C VAL A 515 16.69 -12.93 15.64
N LYS A 516 17.50 -12.41 16.55
CA LYS A 516 18.27 -11.16 16.41
C LYS A 516 17.37 -10.00 15.93
N GLY A 517 16.19 -9.87 16.51
CA GLY A 517 15.17 -8.86 16.14
C GLY A 517 14.37 -9.17 14.86
N VAL A 518 14.71 -10.20 14.09
CA VAL A 518 14.01 -10.60 12.85
C VAL A 518 12.90 -11.60 13.15
N MET A 519 11.65 -11.29 12.81
CA MET A 519 10.56 -12.27 12.91
C MET A 519 10.79 -13.44 11.94
N VAL A 520 10.92 -14.64 12.51
CA VAL A 520 11.17 -15.89 11.77
C VAL A 520 9.94 -16.74 11.64
N LYS A 521 9.00 -16.65 12.59
CA LYS A 521 7.75 -17.40 12.53
C LYS A 521 6.68 -16.78 13.43
N ARG A 522 5.41 -17.01 13.06
CA ARG A 522 4.23 -16.56 13.80
C ARG A 522 3.17 -17.65 13.86
N LEU A 523 2.37 -17.69 14.93
CA LEU A 523 1.36 -18.71 15.22
C LEU A 523 0.22 -18.15 16.07
N VAL A 524 -1.03 -18.55 15.81
CA VAL A 524 -2.16 -18.31 16.73
C VAL A 524 -2.20 -19.48 17.72
N PRO A 525 -2.28 -19.26 19.04
CA PRO A 525 -2.46 -20.34 20.01
C PRO A 525 -3.76 -21.11 19.75
N ASP A 526 -3.66 -22.44 19.64
CA ASP A 526 -4.77 -23.34 19.29
C ASP A 526 -4.89 -24.53 20.24
N GLY A 527 -3.92 -24.73 21.14
CA GLY A 527 -3.92 -25.82 22.11
C GLY A 527 -4.81 -25.54 23.31
N HIS A 528 -5.58 -26.54 23.75
CA HIS A 528 -6.35 -26.43 24.99
C HIS A 528 -5.44 -26.55 26.22
N ARG A 529 -5.56 -25.61 27.17
CA ARG A 529 -4.81 -25.59 28.43
C ARG A 529 -5.75 -25.44 29.62
N ALA A 530 -6.18 -26.58 30.17
CA ALA A 530 -7.14 -26.64 31.27
C ALA A 530 -6.62 -25.98 32.56
N ASP A 531 -5.31 -25.98 32.76
CA ASP A 531 -4.61 -25.28 33.85
C ASP A 531 -4.75 -23.76 33.71
N VAL A 532 -4.58 -23.24 32.50
CA VAL A 532 -4.72 -21.81 32.19
C VAL A 532 -6.17 -21.37 32.28
N ALA A 533 -7.10 -22.13 31.70
CA ALA A 533 -8.54 -21.84 31.73
C ALA A 533 -9.11 -21.79 33.16
N ARG A 534 -8.50 -22.51 34.11
CA ARG A 534 -8.88 -22.48 35.53
C ARG A 534 -8.44 -21.21 36.24
N ILE A 535 -7.25 -20.70 35.89
CA ILE A 535 -6.67 -19.50 36.51
C ILE A 535 -7.23 -18.23 35.88
N TYR A 536 -7.51 -18.28 34.57
CA TYR A 536 -8.03 -17.18 33.77
C TYR A 536 -9.34 -17.58 33.08
N PRO A 537 -10.46 -17.64 33.82
CA PRO A 537 -11.76 -18.01 33.27
C PRO A 537 -12.27 -17.00 32.23
N GLU A 538 -11.72 -15.79 32.20
CA GLU A 538 -12.00 -14.77 31.19
C GLU A 538 -11.29 -15.01 29.85
N GLY A 539 -10.29 -15.90 29.81
CA GLY A 539 -9.50 -16.19 28.61
C GLY A 539 -10.22 -17.16 27.65
N PRO A 540 -9.81 -17.18 26.37
CA PRO A 540 -10.30 -18.17 25.41
C PRO A 540 -9.89 -19.60 25.83
N VAL A 541 -10.65 -20.58 25.36
CA VAL A 541 -10.44 -22.01 25.69
C VAL A 541 -9.08 -22.51 25.18
N ASN A 542 -8.68 -22.05 23.99
CA ASN A 542 -7.42 -22.44 23.36
C ASN A 542 -6.38 -21.33 23.54
N THR A 543 -5.37 -21.62 24.36
CA THR A 543 -4.29 -20.67 24.71
C THR A 543 -2.90 -21.29 24.58
N GLY A 544 -2.81 -22.60 24.46
CA GLY A 544 -1.55 -23.32 24.32
C GLY A 544 -0.96 -23.16 22.92
N TYR A 545 0.37 -23.14 22.85
CA TYR A 545 1.08 -23.09 21.58
C TYR A 545 2.32 -23.99 21.63
N MET A 546 2.67 -24.55 20.47
CA MET A 546 3.92 -25.26 20.25
C MET A 546 4.40 -24.98 18.83
N LEU A 547 5.62 -24.51 18.71
CA LEU A 547 6.20 -24.04 17.46
C LEU A 547 7.58 -24.63 17.28
N SER A 548 7.87 -25.14 16.09
CA SER A 548 9.24 -25.44 15.65
C SER A 548 9.53 -24.66 14.38
N THR A 549 10.69 -24.02 14.32
CA THR A 549 11.22 -23.36 13.13
C THR A 549 12.71 -23.67 12.95
N VAL A 550 13.23 -23.52 11.74
CA VAL A 550 14.65 -23.70 11.42
C VAL A 550 15.14 -22.43 10.76
N VAL A 551 16.24 -21.88 11.25
CA VAL A 551 16.85 -20.65 10.75
C VAL A 551 18.22 -20.99 10.15
N PRO A 552 18.57 -20.49 8.94
CA PRO A 552 19.83 -20.79 8.27
C PRO A 552 20.98 -19.92 8.79
N SER A 553 21.21 -19.95 10.10
CA SER A 553 22.30 -19.24 10.78
C SER A 553 22.61 -19.98 12.09
N ASP A 554 23.81 -19.76 12.63
CA ASP A 554 24.17 -20.19 13.98
C ASP A 554 23.54 -19.21 14.98
N ILE A 555 22.53 -19.71 15.70
CA ILE A 555 21.70 -18.95 16.64
C ILE A 555 21.89 -19.50 18.05
N ASP A 556 22.09 -18.60 19.02
CA ASP A 556 22.10 -18.92 20.45
C ASP A 556 20.77 -18.60 21.12
N LEU A 557 20.55 -19.09 22.35
CA LEU A 557 19.33 -18.81 23.13
C LEU A 557 19.06 -17.31 23.32
N GLN A 558 20.11 -16.51 23.54
CA GLN A 558 20.02 -15.07 23.74
C GLN A 558 19.59 -14.29 22.49
N ASP A 559 19.73 -14.90 21.32
CA ASP A 559 19.33 -14.30 20.06
C ASP A 559 17.83 -14.47 19.81
N VAL A 560 17.14 -15.33 20.56
CA VAL A 560 15.72 -15.64 20.35
C VAL A 560 14.85 -14.78 21.25
N GLU A 561 13.93 -14.03 20.65
CA GLU A 561 12.88 -13.31 21.35
C GLU A 561 11.53 -13.95 21.04
N VAL A 562 10.70 -14.11 22.07
CA VAL A 562 9.33 -14.63 21.92
C VAL A 562 8.37 -13.56 22.38
N TRP A 563 7.48 -13.15 21.50
CA TRP A 563 6.50 -12.10 21.76
C TRP A 563 5.09 -12.65 21.63
N VAL A 564 4.19 -12.19 22.48
CA VAL A 564 2.75 -12.28 22.27
C VAL A 564 2.27 -10.94 21.74
N VAL A 565 1.50 -10.94 20.66
CA VAL A 565 0.95 -9.74 20.02
C VAL A 565 -0.53 -9.98 19.74
N ASP A 566 -1.40 -9.03 20.07
CA ASP A 566 -2.81 -9.13 19.67
C ASP A 566 -3.15 -8.28 18.44
N ALA A 567 -4.34 -8.51 17.87
CA ALA A 567 -4.79 -7.80 16.68
C ALA A 567 -4.97 -6.27 16.87
N LEU A 568 -4.94 -5.79 18.12
CA LEU A 568 -5.00 -4.37 18.46
C LEU A 568 -3.60 -3.77 18.66
N GLY A 569 -2.54 -4.58 18.59
CA GLY A 569 -1.15 -4.13 18.67
C GLY A 569 -0.57 -4.17 20.08
N ASN A 570 -1.28 -4.71 21.08
CA ASN A 570 -0.71 -4.93 22.42
C ASN A 570 0.38 -6.01 22.35
N ARG A 571 1.46 -5.86 23.12
CA ARG A 571 2.62 -6.75 23.04
C ARG A 571 3.17 -7.14 24.42
N LEU A 572 3.57 -8.40 24.56
CA LEU A 572 4.28 -8.93 25.72
C LEU A 572 5.49 -9.75 25.28
N GLU A 573 6.70 -9.37 25.69
CA GLU A 573 7.90 -10.18 25.48
C GLU A 573 7.99 -11.26 26.57
N LEU A 574 8.03 -12.53 26.19
CA LEU A 574 8.12 -13.67 27.09
C LEU A 574 9.57 -14.08 27.43
N THR A 575 10.54 -13.56 26.68
CA THR A 575 11.98 -13.91 26.81
C THR A 575 12.74 -13.02 27.79
N LYS A 576 12.34 -11.75 27.97
CA LYS A 576 12.84 -10.92 29.07
C LYS A 576 12.12 -11.32 30.36
N ARG A 577 12.82 -12.00 31.26
CA ARG A 577 12.30 -12.28 32.61
C ARG A 577 12.00 -10.96 33.34
N GLY A 578 10.78 -10.85 33.86
CA GLY A 578 10.54 -10.22 35.16
C GLY A 578 11.02 -11.15 36.27
#